data_AF-A0A4Q5XPB2-F1
#
_entry.id   AF-A0A4Q5XPB2-F1
#
_cell.length_a   1.000
_cell.length_b   1.000
_cell.length_c   1.000
_cell.angle_alpha   90.00
_cell.angle_beta   90.00
_cell.angle_gamma   90.00
#
_symmetry.space_group_name_H-M   'P 1'
#
loop_
_entity.id
_entity.type
_entity.pdbx_description
1 polymer ?
#
loop_
_entity_poly.entity_id
_entity_poly.type
_entity_poly.pdbx_seq_one_letter_code
_entity_poly.pdbx_strand_id
1 'polypeptide(L)'
;MKRLFPIAVGLVAMGSITAAAFAGPSYEADGKIVIPANMDRWPTVGTTYALSYEGDGGTTLNTVRLDPDSYDAYVKTGQFPVGAVMQLEVRRPVEEIAPAKGGKTQGAVVGRSLHVKDEKGRCM
;
A
#
# COMPACT_ATOMS: atom_id res chain seq x y z
N MET A 1 -46.10 -36.18 35.79
CA MET A 1 -46.25 -34.93 35.01
C MET A 1 -44.93 -34.17 34.98
N LYS A 2 -44.10 -34.35 33.96
CA LYS A 2 -42.95 -33.45 33.71
C LYS A 2 -42.64 -33.47 32.21
N ARG A 3 -42.82 -32.32 31.57
CA ARG A 3 -42.83 -32.14 30.12
C ARG A 3 -41.40 -32.06 29.57
N LEU A 4 -41.23 -32.68 28.39
CA LEU A 4 -40.07 -32.60 27.49
C LEU A 4 -39.76 -31.15 27.08
N PHE A 5 -38.48 -30.84 26.88
CA PHE A 5 -38.02 -29.78 25.98
C PHE A 5 -36.78 -30.29 25.22
N PRO A 6 -36.82 -30.39 23.88
CA PRO A 6 -35.61 -30.64 23.09
C PRO A 6 -34.89 -29.31 22.82
N ILE A 7 -33.58 -29.28 23.10
CA ILE A 7 -32.69 -28.17 22.75
C ILE A 7 -32.37 -28.30 21.26
N ALA A 8 -32.86 -27.37 20.44
CA ALA A 8 -32.47 -27.25 19.04
C ALA A 8 -31.08 -26.60 18.95
N VAL A 9 -30.10 -27.35 18.45
CA VAL A 9 -28.77 -26.84 18.10
C VAL A 9 -28.88 -26.13 16.75
N GLY A 10 -28.85 -24.80 16.76
CA GLY A 10 -28.79 -23.98 15.56
C GLY A 10 -27.39 -23.99 14.95
N LEU A 11 -27.27 -24.55 13.75
CA LEU A 11 -26.05 -24.54 12.94
C LEU A 11 -25.81 -23.09 12.45
N VAL A 12 -24.83 -22.40 13.02
CA VAL A 12 -24.40 -21.08 12.52
C VAL A 12 -23.62 -21.31 11.24
N ALA A 13 -24.23 -20.98 10.09
CA ALA A 13 -23.55 -20.95 8.81
C ALA A 13 -22.49 -19.84 8.85
N MET A 14 -21.21 -20.21 8.88
CA MET A 14 -20.10 -19.30 8.61
C MET A 14 -20.21 -18.88 7.14
N GLY A 15 -20.78 -17.71 6.90
CA GLY A 15 -20.76 -17.09 5.58
C GLY A 15 -19.31 -16.82 5.19
N SER A 16 -18.81 -17.56 4.20
CA SER A 16 -17.54 -17.25 3.56
C SER A 16 -17.62 -15.85 2.99
N ILE A 17 -16.85 -14.93 3.55
CA ILE A 17 -16.61 -13.62 2.96
C ILE A 17 -15.84 -13.89 1.67
N THR A 18 -16.53 -13.89 0.55
CA THR A 18 -15.89 -13.80 -0.76
C THR A 18 -15.20 -12.45 -0.81
N ALA A 19 -13.87 -12.44 -0.63
CA ALA A 19 -13.05 -11.27 -0.85
C ALA A 19 -13.36 -10.75 -2.26
N ALA A 20 -13.89 -9.53 -2.35
CA ALA A 20 -14.08 -8.88 -3.64
C ALA A 20 -12.75 -8.93 -4.39
N ALA A 21 -12.78 -9.48 -5.60
CA ALA A 21 -11.59 -9.61 -6.43
C ALA A 21 -11.02 -8.21 -6.63
N PHE A 22 -9.83 -8.00 -6.09
CA PHE A 22 -9.11 -6.77 -6.17
C PHE A 22 -8.81 -6.45 -7.64
N ALA A 23 -9.20 -5.28 -8.14
CA ALA A 23 -8.80 -4.81 -9.46
C ALA A 23 -7.33 -4.42 -9.37
N GLY A 24 -6.44 -5.42 -9.39
CA GLY A 24 -5.00 -5.24 -9.35
C GLY A 24 -4.48 -4.36 -10.49
N PRO A 25 -3.15 -4.20 -10.59
CA PRO A 25 -2.55 -3.36 -11.62
C PRO A 25 -3.01 -3.78 -13.03
N SER A 26 -3.22 -2.78 -13.89
CA SER A 26 -3.43 -3.02 -15.31
C SER A 26 -2.08 -3.29 -15.98
N TYR A 27 -2.08 -4.19 -16.96
CA TYR A 27 -0.90 -4.54 -17.72
C TYR A 27 -1.11 -4.28 -19.21
N GLU A 28 -0.07 -3.79 -19.87
CA GLU A 28 0.02 -3.71 -21.32
C GLU A 28 0.10 -5.13 -21.93
N ALA A 29 -0.10 -5.25 -23.24
CA ALA A 29 -0.04 -6.54 -23.94
C ALA A 29 1.32 -7.26 -23.82
N ASP A 30 2.39 -6.51 -23.53
CA ASP A 30 3.75 -7.04 -23.31
C ASP A 30 4.03 -7.40 -21.83
N GLY A 31 3.02 -7.30 -20.96
CA GLY A 31 3.13 -7.64 -19.54
C GLY A 31 3.74 -6.54 -18.66
N LYS A 32 3.97 -5.33 -19.19
CA LYS A 32 4.39 -4.18 -18.38
C LYS A 32 3.23 -3.56 -17.63
N ILE A 33 3.48 -3.09 -16.41
CA ILE A 33 2.47 -2.37 -15.61
C ILE A 33 2.14 -1.05 -16.29
N VAL A 34 0.84 -0.79 -16.47
CA VAL A 34 0.32 0.52 -16.88
C VAL A 34 0.50 1.47 -15.70
N ILE A 35 1.29 2.53 -15.89
CA ILE A 35 1.53 3.54 -14.85
C ILE A 35 0.32 4.46 -14.73
N PRO A 36 -0.39 4.49 -13.58
CA PRO A 36 -1.56 5.34 -13.42
C PRO A 36 -1.18 6.83 -13.37
N ALA A 37 -1.91 7.69 -14.07
CA ALA A 37 -1.61 9.12 -14.12
C ALA A 37 -1.87 9.86 -12.79
N ASN A 38 -2.67 9.28 -11.89
CA ASN A 38 -3.15 9.90 -10.65
C ASN A 38 -2.47 9.39 -9.37
N MET A 39 -1.31 8.74 -9.48
CA MET A 39 -0.60 8.17 -8.32
C MET A 39 -0.26 9.20 -7.23
N ASP A 40 -0.05 10.47 -7.61
CA ASP A 40 0.26 11.53 -6.65
C ASP A 40 -0.90 11.81 -5.66
N ARG A 41 -2.10 11.33 -5.97
CA ARG A 41 -3.30 11.45 -5.12
C ARG A 41 -3.58 10.22 -4.26
N TRP A 42 -2.77 9.17 -4.39
CA TRP A 42 -2.96 7.95 -3.62
C TRP A 42 -2.67 8.16 -2.13
N PRO A 43 -3.34 7.41 -1.23
CA PRO A 43 -3.06 7.46 0.21
C PRO A 43 -1.57 7.24 0.53
N THR A 44 -0.99 8.17 1.28
CA THR A 44 0.39 8.02 1.79
C THR A 44 0.38 7.09 3.00
N VAL A 45 1.15 6.01 2.92
CA VAL A 45 1.23 4.98 3.98
C VAL A 45 2.55 5.06 4.75
N GLY A 46 3.56 5.74 4.23
CA GLY A 46 4.82 5.94 4.92
C GLY A 46 5.71 6.98 4.27
N THR A 47 6.49 7.67 5.10
CA THR A 47 7.53 8.60 4.66
C THR A 47 8.79 8.35 5.45
N THR A 48 9.94 8.27 4.78
CA THR A 48 11.23 8.07 5.44
C THR A 48 12.25 9.08 4.95
N TYR A 49 13.26 9.33 5.77
CA TYR A 49 14.37 10.21 5.47
C TYR A 49 15.68 9.45 5.68
N ALA A 50 16.59 9.52 4.72
CA ALA A 50 17.91 8.87 4.77
C ALA A 50 17.85 7.36 5.06
N LEU A 51 16.84 6.68 4.49
CA LEU A 51 16.70 5.23 4.60
C LEU A 51 17.45 4.56 3.44
N SER A 52 18.48 3.76 3.76
CA SER A 52 19.23 2.94 2.80
C SER A 52 18.91 1.47 2.99
N TYR A 53 18.66 0.75 1.90
CA TYR A 53 18.54 -0.72 1.95
C TYR A 53 19.84 -1.43 1.55
N GLU A 54 20.69 -0.83 0.71
CA GLU A 54 22.05 -1.30 0.39
C GLU A 54 23.00 -0.11 0.15
N GLY A 55 24.11 0.00 0.90
CA GLY A 55 25.11 1.08 0.77
C GLY A 55 24.87 2.32 1.66
N ASP A 56 25.65 3.38 1.44
CA ASP A 56 25.62 4.64 2.19
C ASP A 56 24.35 5.48 1.98
N GLY A 57 23.43 4.99 1.14
CA GLY A 57 22.09 5.49 0.86
C GLY A 57 21.96 6.97 1.04
N GLY A 58 22.34 7.69 -0.01
CA GLY A 58 22.31 9.14 -0.05
C GLY A 58 21.05 9.69 0.61
N THR A 59 21.21 10.84 1.27
CA THR A 59 20.15 11.50 2.00
C THR A 59 18.97 11.78 1.08
N THR A 60 17.92 10.97 1.16
CA THR A 60 16.72 11.05 0.31
C THR A 60 15.47 11.14 1.18
N LEU A 61 14.43 11.79 0.65
CA LEU A 61 13.09 11.79 1.23
C LEU A 61 12.21 10.87 0.41
N ASN A 62 11.79 9.77 1.02
CA ASN A 62 11.04 8.72 0.36
C ASN A 62 9.58 8.82 0.83
N THR A 63 8.64 8.73 -0.10
CA THR A 63 7.21 8.67 0.19
C THR A 63 6.65 7.42 -0.47
N VAL A 64 6.03 6.56 0.33
CA VAL A 64 5.31 5.38 -0.16
C VAL A 64 3.82 5.69 -0.15
N ARG A 65 3.18 5.53 -1.30
CA ARG A 65 1.73 5.60 -1.47
C ARG A 65 1.19 4.24 -1.86
N LEU A 66 0.01 3.91 -1.38
CA LEU A 66 -0.69 2.68 -1.70
C LEU A 66 -1.90 3.02 -2.55
N ASP A 67 -2.22 2.20 -3.54
CA ASP A 67 -3.44 2.41 -4.30
C ASP A 67 -4.69 2.44 -3.38
N PRO A 68 -5.74 3.21 -3.72
CA PRO A 68 -6.85 3.47 -2.79
C PRO A 68 -7.62 2.22 -2.37
N ASP A 69 -7.84 1.30 -3.30
CA ASP A 69 -8.62 0.09 -3.01
C ASP A 69 -7.82 -0.83 -2.06
N SER A 70 -6.51 -0.95 -2.27
CA SER A 70 -5.63 -1.75 -1.41
C SER A 70 -5.51 -1.15 -0.03
N TYR A 71 -5.53 0.18 0.07
CA TYR A 71 -5.57 0.89 1.32
C TYR A 71 -6.84 0.55 2.11
N ASP A 72 -8.00 0.59 1.47
CA ASP A 72 -9.27 0.22 2.10
C ASP A 72 -9.28 -1.25 2.57
N ALA A 73 -8.71 -2.16 1.77
CA ALA A 73 -8.55 -3.56 2.14
C ALA A 73 -7.60 -3.71 3.35
N TYR A 74 -6.47 -3.01 3.36
CA TYR A 74 -5.53 -3.01 4.45
C TYR A 74 -6.15 -2.47 5.75
N VAL A 75 -6.89 -1.36 5.68
CA VAL A 75 -7.58 -0.81 6.86
C VAL A 75 -8.57 -1.80 7.47
N LYS A 76 -9.28 -2.59 6.64
CA LYS A 76 -10.25 -3.58 7.10
C LYS A 76 -9.62 -4.85 7.67
N THR A 77 -8.49 -5.28 7.10
CA THR A 77 -7.93 -6.63 7.33
C THR A 77 -6.58 -6.64 8.04
N GLY A 78 -5.88 -5.51 8.07
CA GLY A 78 -4.49 -5.40 8.51
C GLY A 78 -3.47 -6.03 7.54
N GLN A 79 -3.90 -6.46 6.36
CA GLN A 79 -3.05 -7.15 5.38
C GLN A 79 -3.16 -6.50 4.00
N PHE A 80 -2.02 -6.40 3.30
CA PHE A 80 -2.02 -5.96 1.90
C PHE A 80 -2.57 -7.10 1.02
N PRO A 81 -3.58 -6.86 0.17
CA PRO A 81 -4.08 -7.89 -0.74
C PRO A 81 -3.01 -8.27 -1.79
N VAL A 82 -3.15 -9.46 -2.37
CA VAL A 82 -2.39 -9.80 -3.58
C VAL A 82 -2.81 -8.85 -4.70
N GLY A 83 -1.83 -8.35 -5.46
CA GLY A 83 -2.03 -7.31 -6.46
C GLY A 83 -2.03 -5.89 -5.89
N ALA A 84 -1.76 -5.72 -4.59
CA ALA A 84 -1.61 -4.38 -4.02
C ALA A 84 -0.48 -3.61 -4.70
N VAL A 85 -0.73 -2.35 -5.05
CA VAL A 85 0.22 -1.51 -5.78
C VAL A 85 0.75 -0.40 -4.89
N MET A 86 2.06 -0.40 -4.69
CA MET A 86 2.78 0.60 -3.91
C MET A 86 3.63 1.47 -4.82
N GLN A 87 3.44 2.78 -4.75
CA GLN A 87 4.28 3.77 -5.42
C GLN A 87 5.33 4.28 -4.44
N LEU A 88 6.61 4.17 -4.78
CA LEU A 88 7.69 4.85 -4.09
C LEU A 88 8.08 6.10 -4.89
N GLU A 89 8.00 7.26 -4.26
CA GLU A 89 8.56 8.51 -4.78
C GLU A 89 9.78 8.93 -3.95
N VAL A 90 10.89 9.15 -4.63
CA VAL A 90 12.16 9.59 -4.04
C VAL A 90 12.35 11.07 -4.39
N ARG A 91 12.54 11.90 -3.36
CA ARG A 91 12.80 13.34 -3.49
C ARG A 91 14.14 13.70 -2.90
N ARG A 92 14.79 14.70 -3.51
CA ARG A 92 15.98 15.32 -2.96
C ARG A 92 15.61 16.16 -1.73
N PRO A 93 16.28 15.99 -0.58
CA PRO A 93 16.11 16.89 0.54
C PRO A 93 16.79 18.23 0.27
N VAL A 94 16.13 19.31 0.66
CA VAL A 94 16.65 20.68 0.57
C VAL A 94 16.59 21.35 1.94
N GLU A 95 17.52 22.26 2.17
CA GLU A 95 17.68 23.00 3.42
C GLU A 95 17.41 24.47 3.21
N GLU A 96 17.13 25.18 4.31
CA GLU A 96 17.08 26.65 4.35
C GLU A 96 16.11 27.29 3.34
N ILE A 97 15.05 26.57 2.96
CA ILE A 97 13.95 27.12 2.16
C ILE A 97 12.92 27.76 3.08
N ALA A 98 12.69 29.07 2.93
CA ALA A 98 11.68 29.80 3.70
C ALA A 98 10.29 29.14 3.57
N PRO A 99 9.54 28.91 4.68
CA PRO A 99 9.79 29.38 6.05
C PRO A 99 10.62 28.41 6.91
N ALA A 100 11.06 27.27 6.38
CA ALA A 100 11.82 26.28 7.13
C ALA A 100 13.23 26.80 7.43
N LYS A 101 13.46 27.15 8.70
CA LYS A 101 14.77 27.65 9.19
C LYS A 101 15.73 26.53 9.63
N GLY A 102 15.27 25.28 9.65
CA GLY A 102 16.05 24.11 10.05
C GLY A 102 15.39 22.80 9.62
N GLY A 103 16.17 21.73 9.61
CA GLY A 103 15.74 20.43 9.10
C GLY A 103 15.80 20.33 7.58
N LYS A 104 15.20 19.26 7.05
CA LYS A 104 15.18 18.97 5.60
C LYS A 104 13.75 19.04 5.10
N THR A 105 13.57 19.65 3.93
CA THR A 105 12.28 19.76 3.24
C THR A 105 12.33 19.04 1.92
N GLN A 106 11.17 18.71 1.36
CA GLN A 106 11.07 18.03 0.07
C GLN A 106 11.42 18.98 -1.08
N GLY A 107 12.46 18.66 -1.83
CA GLY A 107 12.80 19.28 -3.11
C GLY A 107 12.25 18.51 -4.30
N ALA A 108 13.00 18.53 -5.41
CA ALA A 108 12.61 17.88 -6.66
C ALA A 108 12.48 16.35 -6.53
N VAL A 109 11.58 15.77 -7.32
CA VAL A 109 11.48 14.32 -7.52
C VAL A 109 12.69 13.85 -8.32
N VAL A 110 13.38 12.84 -7.79
CA VAL A 110 14.58 12.24 -8.42
C VAL A 110 14.35 10.79 -8.86
N GLY A 111 13.26 10.16 -8.42
CA GLY A 111 12.89 8.82 -8.85
C GLY A 111 11.47 8.45 -8.46
N ARG A 112 10.86 7.58 -9.26
CA ARG A 112 9.57 6.93 -8.97
C ARG A 112 9.66 5.46 -9.36
N SER A 113 9.11 4.59 -8.53
CA SER A 113 8.93 3.17 -8.84
C SER A 113 7.55 2.69 -8.36
N LEU A 114 7.02 1.67 -9.05
CA LEU A 114 5.84 0.94 -8.63
C LEU A 114 6.25 -0.47 -8.26
N HIS A 115 5.63 -0.98 -7.20
CA HIS A 115 5.85 -2.32 -6.69
C HIS A 115 4.49 -3.00 -6.55
N VAL A 116 4.38 -4.24 -7.00
CA VAL A 116 3.15 -5.03 -6.94
C VAL A 116 3.37 -6.23 -6.04
N LYS A 117 2.45 -6.46 -5.11
CA LYS A 117 2.47 -7.65 -4.27
C LYS A 117 2.06 -8.89 -5.07
N ASP A 118 2.96 -9.85 -5.21
CA ASP A 118 2.70 -11.14 -5.84
C ASP A 118 1.98 -12.14 -4.89
N GLU A 119 1.52 -13.25 -5.45
CA GLU A 119 0.84 -14.33 -4.71
C GLU A 119 1.73 -14.98 -3.64
N LYS A 120 3.06 -14.89 -3.78
CA LYS A 120 4.05 -15.39 -2.80
C LYS A 120 4.32 -14.38 -1.69
N GLY A 121 3.62 -13.25 -1.70
CA GLY A 121 3.73 -12.19 -0.71
C GLY A 121 4.92 -11.24 -0.90
N ARG A 122 5.61 -11.30 -2.05
CA ARG A 122 6.73 -10.42 -2.37
C ARG A 122 6.23 -9.18 -3.09
N CYS A 123 6.77 -8.02 -2.74
CA CYS A 123 6.58 -6.81 -3.54
C CYS A 123 7.73 -6.70 -4.54
N MET A 124 7.40 -6.70 -5.84
CA MET A 124 8.36 -6.56 -6.95
C MET A 124 8.06 -5.33 -7.79
#